data_AF-A0A1G2IVG1-F1
#
_entry.id   AF-A0A1G2IVG1-F1
#
_cell.length_a   1.000
_cell.length_b   1.000
_cell.length_c   1.000
_cell.angle_alpha   90.00
_cell.angle_beta   90.00
_cell.angle_gamma   90.00
#
_symmetry.space_group_name_H-M   'P 1'
#
loop_
_entity.id
_entity.type
_entity.pdbx_description
1 polymer ?
#
loop_
_entity_poly.entity_id
_entity_poly.type
_entity_poly.pdbx_seq_one_letter_code
_entity_poly.pdbx_strand_id
1 'polypeptide(L)'
;MVKHVFMEIFNYIFYRSFTGNFIPQFYFYNIIPWPAIFFSAIGIYFVFKNKKWLFYQLVLGIIFWIFYSFSSLRIIIGYERVVFFTSIIVVLISAFGLEEIKKVIFLSLRGRSEATDVAIQSYRLPRRPYKIFDLLAPRNDSSEIVSFWLAMTLQIIVILLFVLAIPFYTQNQNWEKLILKNPIIKANSIPMPPANNYLTQEDLELFKNIKQKRFLSAPWKGTVIGTATNNYPVITKGGTITMSSDNPDLYNQFLNFECEKKGRIAKEKNIDYIYSRAFSCQNFQEINKSSEGFVLYKVSK
;
A
#
# COMPACT_ATOMS: atom_id res chain seq x y z
N MET A 1 -38.51 -17.59 -4.78
CA MET A 1 -37.57 -17.94 -3.70
C MET A 1 -36.12 -18.06 -4.20
N VAL A 2 -35.83 -18.95 -5.16
CA VAL A 2 -34.45 -19.17 -5.71
C VAL A 2 -33.76 -17.89 -6.19
N LYS A 3 -34.49 -17.02 -6.92
CA LYS A 3 -33.94 -15.73 -7.41
C LYS A 3 -33.52 -14.77 -6.28
N HIS A 4 -34.23 -14.79 -5.15
CA HIS A 4 -33.91 -13.93 -4.00
C HIS A 4 -32.66 -14.43 -3.26
N VAL A 5 -32.57 -15.74 -3.01
CA VAL A 5 -31.39 -16.36 -2.40
C VAL A 5 -30.16 -16.16 -3.27
N PHE A 6 -30.29 -16.32 -4.59
CA PHE A 6 -29.19 -16.07 -5.52
C PHE A 6 -28.73 -14.60 -5.49
N MET A 7 -29.66 -13.64 -5.47
CA MET A 7 -29.34 -12.21 -5.39
C MET A 7 -28.69 -11.84 -4.05
N GLU A 8 -29.10 -12.43 -2.93
CA GLU A 8 -28.44 -12.20 -1.63
C GLU A 8 -27.02 -12.74 -1.62
N ILE A 9 -26.81 -13.99 -2.07
CA ILE A 9 -25.48 -14.58 -2.19
C ILE A 9 -24.62 -13.73 -3.11
N PHE A 10 -25.16 -13.30 -4.25
CA PHE A 10 -24.45 -12.42 -5.19
C PHE A 10 -24.08 -11.08 -4.55
N ASN A 11 -24.97 -10.43 -3.80
CA ASN A 11 -24.68 -9.16 -3.13
C ASN A 11 -23.68 -9.31 -1.97
N TYR A 12 -23.62 -10.48 -1.34
CA TYR A 12 -22.65 -10.78 -0.28
C TYR A 12 -21.25 -11.04 -0.85
N ILE A 13 -21.19 -11.72 -2.00
CA ILE A 13 -19.94 -12.00 -2.71
C ILE A 13 -19.43 -10.75 -3.44
N PHE A 14 -20.33 -10.07 -4.16
CA PHE A 14 -20.09 -8.88 -4.96
C PHE A 14 -20.75 -7.68 -4.28
N TYR A 15 -19.96 -6.96 -3.50
CA TYR A 15 -20.44 -5.74 -2.87
C TYR A 15 -19.79 -4.51 -3.50
N ARG A 16 -20.56 -3.42 -3.56
CA ARG A 16 -19.99 -2.10 -3.81
C ARG A 16 -19.35 -1.64 -2.51
N SER A 17 -18.05 -1.47 -2.55
CA SER A 17 -17.30 -0.91 -1.42
C SER A 17 -17.84 0.47 -1.03
N PHE A 18 -17.77 0.77 0.26
CA PHE A 18 -17.94 2.13 0.79
C PHE A 18 -16.98 3.14 0.15
N THR A 19 -15.89 2.67 -0.47
CA THR A 19 -14.94 3.46 -1.25
C THR A 19 -15.44 3.90 -2.62
N GLY A 20 -16.67 3.59 -3.02
CA GLY A 20 -17.22 3.98 -4.32
C GLY A 20 -16.37 3.50 -5.50
N ASN A 21 -16.53 4.16 -6.67
CA ASN A 21 -15.78 3.88 -7.90
C ASN A 21 -14.34 4.44 -7.88
N PHE A 22 -13.76 4.62 -6.70
CA PHE A 22 -12.42 5.13 -6.57
C PHE A 22 -11.41 4.00 -6.70
N ILE A 23 -10.51 4.14 -7.68
CA ILE A 23 -9.45 3.18 -7.95
C ILE A 23 -8.15 3.75 -7.37
N PRO A 24 -7.46 3.03 -6.48
CA PRO A 24 -6.17 3.45 -5.96
C PRO A 24 -5.13 3.50 -7.08
N GLN A 25 -4.49 4.66 -7.22
CA GLN A 25 -3.42 4.90 -8.19
C GLN A 25 -2.06 4.55 -7.58
N PHE A 26 -1.94 3.35 -7.00
CA PHE A 26 -0.68 2.91 -6.41
C PHE A 26 -0.02 1.88 -7.32
N TYR A 27 1.20 2.17 -7.76
CA TYR A 27 1.96 1.23 -8.55
C TYR A 27 2.41 0.03 -7.69
N PHE A 28 2.30 -1.18 -8.23
CA PHE A 28 2.61 -2.42 -7.51
C PHE A 28 4.07 -2.50 -7.01
N TYR A 29 5.02 -1.85 -7.69
CA TYR A 29 6.42 -1.82 -7.27
C TYR A 29 6.66 -1.02 -5.98
N ASN A 30 5.70 -0.19 -5.58
CA ASN A 30 5.73 0.47 -4.27
C ASN A 30 5.25 -0.48 -3.15
N ILE A 31 4.71 -1.66 -3.49
CA ILE A 31 4.15 -2.65 -2.55
C ILE A 31 4.92 -3.96 -2.57
N ILE A 32 5.66 -4.25 -3.63
CA ILE A 32 6.47 -5.46 -3.73
C ILE A 32 7.94 -5.01 -3.77
N PRO A 33 8.79 -5.48 -2.84
CA PRO A 33 10.22 -5.17 -2.87
C PRO A 33 10.82 -5.51 -4.24
N TRP A 34 11.56 -4.58 -4.84
CA TRP A 34 12.14 -4.76 -6.18
C TRP A 34 12.99 -6.04 -6.34
N PRO A 35 13.73 -6.55 -5.32
CA PRO A 35 14.46 -7.81 -5.47
C PRO A 35 13.50 -8.99 -5.65
N ALA A 36 12.34 -8.97 -4.97
CA ALA A 36 11.32 -10.01 -5.13
C ALA A 36 10.75 -10.02 -6.55
N ILE A 37 10.57 -8.86 -7.18
CA ILE A 37 10.14 -8.75 -8.58
C ILE A 37 11.19 -9.39 -9.50
N PHE A 38 12.47 -9.03 -9.36
CA PHE A 38 13.55 -9.61 -10.16
C PHE A 38 13.64 -11.13 -10.03
N PHE A 39 13.69 -11.64 -8.80
CA PHE A 39 13.76 -13.08 -8.55
C PHE A 39 12.48 -13.81 -8.96
N SER A 40 11.32 -13.15 -8.92
CA SER A 40 10.06 -13.75 -9.39
C SER A 40 10.07 -14.01 -10.89
N ALA A 41 10.68 -13.16 -11.71
CA ALA A 41 10.80 -13.39 -13.15
C ALA A 41 11.61 -14.67 -13.46
N ILE A 42 12.71 -14.87 -12.74
CA ILE A 42 13.53 -16.08 -12.81
C ILE A 42 12.72 -17.29 -12.29
N GLY A 43 12.04 -17.12 -11.16
CA GLY A 43 11.16 -18.14 -10.58
C GLY A 43 10.06 -18.59 -11.53
N ILE A 44 9.40 -17.67 -12.25
CA ILE A 44 8.36 -17.98 -13.24
C ILE A 44 8.91 -18.85 -14.36
N TYR A 45 10.08 -18.52 -14.91
CA TYR A 45 10.73 -19.32 -15.96
C TYR A 45 10.97 -20.77 -15.51
N PHE A 46 11.46 -20.95 -14.28
CA PHE A 46 11.73 -22.28 -13.74
C PHE A 46 10.46 -23.05 -13.37
N VAL A 47 9.48 -22.38 -12.78
CA VAL A 47 8.18 -22.97 -12.48
C VAL A 47 7.50 -23.42 -13.77
N PHE A 48 7.60 -22.65 -14.86
CA PHE A 48 7.11 -23.07 -16.18
C PHE A 48 7.79 -24.35 -16.69
N LYS A 49 9.13 -24.43 -16.61
CA LYS A 49 9.90 -25.57 -17.12
C LYS A 49 9.69 -26.84 -16.29
N ASN A 50 9.69 -26.71 -14.96
CA ASN A 50 9.79 -27.85 -14.05
C ASN A 50 8.48 -28.20 -13.34
N LYS A 51 7.55 -27.23 -13.19
CA LYS A 51 6.33 -27.34 -12.37
C LYS A 51 5.11 -26.72 -13.07
N LYS A 52 4.78 -27.19 -14.28
CA LYS A 52 3.69 -26.66 -15.13
C LYS A 52 2.36 -26.46 -14.40
N TRP A 53 1.97 -27.38 -13.51
CA TRP A 53 0.78 -27.25 -12.66
C TRP A 53 0.76 -25.92 -11.87
N LEU A 54 1.87 -25.58 -11.22
CA LEU A 54 2.00 -24.37 -10.41
C LEU A 54 2.03 -23.12 -11.30
N PHE A 55 2.64 -23.23 -12.49
CA PHE A 55 2.61 -22.16 -13.48
C PHE A 55 1.18 -21.81 -13.92
N TYR A 56 0.33 -22.81 -14.19
CA TYR A 56 -1.06 -22.53 -14.59
C TYR A 56 -1.86 -21.85 -13.46
N GLN A 57 -1.63 -22.21 -12.20
CA GLN A 57 -2.23 -21.52 -11.05
C GLN A 57 -1.79 -20.05 -10.97
N LEU A 58 -0.52 -19.77 -11.28
CA LEU A 58 0.03 -18.41 -11.34
C LEU A 58 -0.62 -17.61 -12.48
N VAL A 59 -0.72 -18.18 -13.68
CA VAL A 59 -1.38 -17.55 -14.83
C VAL A 59 -2.85 -17.25 -14.53
N LEU A 60 -3.57 -18.20 -13.91
CA LEU A 60 -4.95 -18.00 -13.47
C LEU A 60 -5.06 -16.82 -12.49
N GLY A 61 -4.13 -16.73 -11.54
CA GLY A 61 -4.02 -15.61 -10.60
C GLY A 61 -3.80 -14.27 -11.29
N ILE A 62 -2.91 -14.20 -12.28
CA ILE A 62 -2.67 -12.98 -13.08
C ILE A 62 -3.91 -12.60 -13.89
N ILE A 63 -4.56 -13.56 -14.57
CA ILE A 63 -5.78 -13.30 -15.34
C ILE A 63 -6.88 -12.76 -14.43
N PHE A 64 -7.10 -13.42 -13.29
CA PHE A 64 -8.02 -12.93 -12.26
C PHE A 64 -7.68 -11.49 -11.86
N TRP A 65 -6.40 -11.17 -11.70
CA TRP A 65 -5.94 -9.83 -11.35
C TRP A 65 -6.22 -8.79 -12.43
N ILE A 66 -6.01 -9.13 -13.70
CA ILE A 66 -6.35 -8.26 -14.84
C ILE A 66 -7.84 -7.93 -14.79
N PHE A 67 -8.71 -8.94 -14.72
CA PHE A 67 -10.15 -8.73 -14.61
C PHE A 67 -10.53 -7.90 -13.37
N TYR A 68 -9.90 -8.18 -12.23
CA TYR A 68 -10.13 -7.46 -10.99
C TYR A 68 -9.73 -5.97 -11.08
N SER A 69 -8.61 -5.66 -11.76
CA SER A 69 -8.10 -4.29 -11.91
C SER A 69 -9.02 -3.37 -12.73
N PHE A 70 -9.86 -3.96 -13.60
CA PHE A 70 -10.83 -3.24 -14.42
C PHE A 70 -12.26 -3.29 -13.86
N SER A 71 -12.51 -4.08 -12.81
CA SER A 71 -13.84 -4.23 -12.22
C SER A 71 -14.03 -3.29 -11.02
N SER A 72 -15.15 -2.56 -11.02
CA SER A 72 -15.60 -1.80 -9.82
C SER A 72 -16.35 -2.67 -8.80
N LEU A 73 -16.67 -3.92 -9.16
CA LEU A 73 -17.28 -4.90 -8.27
C LEU A 73 -16.18 -5.57 -7.45
N ARG A 74 -16.27 -5.47 -6.12
CA ARG A 74 -15.32 -6.14 -5.21
C ARG A 74 -15.84 -7.54 -4.88
N ILE A 75 -14.95 -8.53 -4.96
CA ILE A 75 -15.25 -9.93 -4.65
C ILE A 75 -14.69 -10.25 -3.27
N ILE A 76 -15.50 -10.18 -2.21
CA ILE A 76 -15.22 -10.64 -0.80
C ILE A 76 -14.00 -9.99 -0.10
N ILE A 77 -13.02 -9.47 -0.83
CA ILE A 77 -11.68 -9.12 -0.40
C ILE A 77 -11.44 -7.65 -0.74
N GLY A 78 -11.18 -6.82 0.28
CA GLY A 78 -10.79 -5.42 0.11
C GLY A 78 -9.49 -5.28 -0.69
N TYR A 79 -9.28 -4.14 -1.32
CA TYR A 79 -8.08 -3.88 -2.15
C TYR A 79 -6.79 -4.12 -1.36
N GLU A 80 -6.78 -3.76 -0.08
CA GLU A 80 -5.68 -3.93 0.86
C GLU A 80 -5.30 -5.41 1.02
N ARG A 81 -6.29 -6.31 1.03
CA ARG A 81 -6.08 -7.75 1.15
C ARG A 81 -5.61 -8.35 -0.19
N VAL A 82 -6.10 -7.87 -1.32
CA VAL A 82 -5.63 -8.31 -2.65
C VAL A 82 -4.15 -8.00 -2.82
N VAL A 83 -3.75 -6.77 -2.47
CA VAL A 83 -2.35 -6.33 -2.44
C VAL A 83 -1.50 -7.25 -1.56
N PHE A 84 -1.97 -7.55 -0.35
CA PHE A 84 -1.30 -8.46 0.57
C PHE A 84 -1.10 -9.87 -0.03
N PHE A 85 -2.14 -10.46 -0.62
CA PHE A 85 -2.06 -11.78 -1.25
C PHE A 85 -1.11 -11.78 -2.46
N THR A 86 -1.11 -10.73 -3.29
CA THR A 86 -0.14 -10.63 -4.39
C THR A 86 1.29 -10.55 -3.89
N SER A 87 1.55 -9.80 -2.82
CA SER A 87 2.89 -9.73 -2.24
C SER A 87 3.34 -11.10 -1.72
N ILE A 88 2.46 -11.87 -1.09
CA ILE A 88 2.77 -13.25 -0.66
C ILE A 88 3.10 -14.14 -1.86
N ILE A 89 2.26 -14.12 -2.90
CA ILE A 89 2.45 -14.96 -4.09
C ILE A 89 3.79 -14.64 -4.76
N VAL A 90 4.10 -13.35 -4.95
CA VAL A 90 5.36 -12.93 -5.58
C VAL A 90 6.58 -13.30 -4.72
N VAL A 91 6.47 -13.21 -3.39
CA VAL A 91 7.53 -13.67 -2.47
C VAL A 91 7.72 -15.19 -2.51
N LEU A 92 6.64 -15.97 -2.63
CA LEU A 92 6.76 -17.42 -2.78
C LEU A 92 7.42 -17.81 -4.12
N ILE A 93 7.06 -17.12 -5.20
CA ILE A 93 7.65 -17.37 -6.53
C ILE A 93 9.13 -16.99 -6.55
N SER A 94 9.50 -15.88 -5.89
CA SER A 94 10.89 -15.44 -5.83
C SER A 94 11.79 -16.44 -5.09
N ALA A 95 11.25 -17.16 -4.10
CA ALA A 95 11.97 -18.22 -3.41
C ALA A 95 12.39 -19.38 -4.36
N PHE A 96 11.50 -19.78 -5.28
CA PHE A 96 11.86 -20.78 -6.30
C PHE A 96 12.97 -20.28 -7.25
N GLY A 97 12.94 -19.00 -7.62
CA GLY A 97 14.00 -18.38 -8.42
C GLY A 97 15.35 -18.40 -7.69
N LEU A 98 15.35 -18.10 -6.39
CA LEU A 98 16.55 -18.13 -5.56
C LEU A 98 17.15 -19.54 -5.43
N GLU A 99 16.31 -20.55 -5.21
CA GLU A 99 16.75 -21.94 -5.08
C GLU A 99 17.48 -22.42 -6.34
N GLU A 100 17.00 -22.03 -7.51
CA GLU A 100 17.58 -22.45 -8.76
C GLU A 100 18.89 -21.71 -9.07
N ILE A 101 18.98 -20.42 -8.75
CA ILE A 101 20.26 -19.69 -8.83
C ILE A 101 21.31 -20.37 -7.94
N LYS A 102 20.93 -20.80 -6.73
CA LYS A 102 21.82 -21.58 -5.84
C LYS A 102 22.30 -22.86 -6.52
N LYS A 103 21.41 -23.62 -7.18
CA LYS A 103 21.78 -24.84 -7.92
C LYS A 103 22.74 -24.56 -9.07
N VAL A 104 22.49 -23.52 -9.87
CA VAL A 104 23.36 -23.15 -11.00
C VAL A 104 24.75 -22.74 -10.52
N ILE A 105 24.84 -21.94 -9.46
CA ILE A 105 26.12 -21.54 -8.85
C ILE A 105 26.86 -22.78 -8.32
N PHE A 106 26.16 -23.66 -7.61
CA PHE A 106 26.73 -24.90 -7.07
C PHE A 106 27.30 -25.82 -8.18
N LEU A 107 26.53 -26.04 -9.26
CA LEU A 107 26.98 -26.83 -10.40
C LEU A 107 28.17 -26.19 -11.13
N SER A 108 28.17 -24.87 -11.29
CA SER A 108 29.29 -24.13 -11.91
C SER A 108 30.58 -24.28 -11.11
N LEU A 109 30.50 -24.27 -9.78
CA LEU A 109 31.65 -24.47 -8.90
C LEU A 109 32.15 -25.92 -8.95
N ARG A 110 31.25 -26.90 -8.94
CA ARG A 110 31.61 -28.33 -9.01
C ARG A 110 32.31 -28.67 -10.34
N GLY A 111 31.79 -28.21 -11.47
CA GLY A 111 32.38 -28.46 -12.78
C GLY A 111 33.80 -27.90 -12.94
N ARG A 112 34.11 -26.78 -12.26
CA ARG A 112 35.48 -26.24 -12.22
C ARG A 112 36.44 -27.15 -11.44
N SER A 113 35.98 -27.73 -10.32
CA SER A 113 36.78 -28.65 -9.51
C SER A 113 37.17 -29.91 -10.28
N GLU A 114 36.22 -30.52 -10.98
CA GLU A 114 36.47 -31.74 -11.77
C GLU A 114 37.42 -31.47 -12.95
N ALA A 115 37.30 -30.32 -13.62
CA ALA A 115 38.21 -29.93 -14.69
C ALA A 115 39.65 -29.71 -14.20
N THR A 116 39.84 -29.10 -13.02
CA THR A 116 41.17 -28.95 -12.40
C THR A 116 41.77 -30.29 -11.98
N ASP A 117 40.97 -31.22 -11.45
CA ASP A 117 41.44 -32.55 -11.07
C ASP A 117 41.94 -33.34 -12.29
N VAL A 118 41.19 -33.32 -13.40
CA VAL A 118 41.59 -34.00 -14.65
C VAL A 118 42.84 -33.39 -15.26
N ALA A 119 42.99 -32.05 -15.22
CA ALA A 119 44.20 -31.39 -15.68
C ALA A 119 45.41 -31.76 -14.82
N ILE A 120 45.30 -31.75 -13.49
CA ILE A 120 46.40 -32.15 -12.60
C ILE A 120 46.79 -33.62 -12.80
N GLN A 121 45.81 -34.48 -13.06
CA GLN A 121 46.04 -35.91 -13.30
C GLN A 121 46.69 -36.17 -14.67
N SER A 122 46.45 -35.33 -15.69
CA SER A 122 47.08 -35.46 -17.01
C SER A 122 48.54 -34.97 -17.05
N TYR A 123 48.95 -34.06 -16.15
CA TYR A 123 50.35 -33.63 -16.01
C TYR A 123 51.23 -34.59 -15.17
N ARG A 124 50.64 -35.58 -14.47
CA ARG A 124 51.39 -36.67 -13.82
C ARG A 124 51.53 -37.89 -14.75
N LEU A 125 52.58 -37.89 -15.57
CA LEU A 125 53.13 -39.07 -16.26
C LEU A 125 53.64 -40.14 -15.24
N PRO A 126 54.15 -41.31 -15.69
CA PRO A 126 53.50 -42.40 -16.42
C PRO A 126 53.29 -43.65 -15.53
N ARG A 127 52.54 -44.60 -16.09
CA ARG A 127 52.10 -45.90 -15.55
C ARG A 127 53.14 -46.62 -14.67
N ARG A 128 52.85 -46.76 -13.38
CA ARG A 128 53.22 -47.96 -12.62
C ARG A 128 51.93 -48.70 -12.22
N PRO A 129 51.93 -50.04 -12.20
CA PRO A 129 50.76 -50.82 -11.84
C PRO A 129 50.57 -50.77 -10.32
N TYR A 130 49.62 -49.98 -9.84
CA TYR A 130 49.27 -49.98 -8.43
C TYR A 130 48.07 -50.89 -8.19
N LYS A 131 48.20 -51.68 -7.12
CA LYS A 131 47.24 -52.66 -6.61
C LYS A 131 45.87 -52.05 -6.32
N ILE A 132 44.85 -52.84 -6.63
CA ILE A 132 43.43 -52.65 -6.33
C ILE A 132 43.23 -52.78 -4.80
N PHE A 133 43.59 -51.79 -4.01
CA PHE A 133 43.19 -51.70 -2.59
C PHE A 133 43.37 -50.25 -2.14
N ASP A 134 42.41 -49.40 -2.49
CA ASP A 134 42.15 -48.10 -1.86
C ASP A 134 40.78 -47.61 -2.36
N LEU A 135 39.72 -48.25 -1.89
CA LEU A 135 38.36 -47.75 -2.06
C LEU A 135 37.79 -47.54 -0.65
N LEU A 136 37.32 -46.31 -0.40
CA LEU A 136 36.65 -45.82 0.81
C LEU A 136 37.48 -44.98 1.80
N ALA A 137 38.47 -44.21 1.33
CA ALA A 137 38.81 -42.99 2.06
C ALA A 137 37.68 -41.97 1.79
N PRO A 138 36.95 -41.47 2.80
CA PRO A 138 35.96 -40.41 2.59
C PRO A 138 36.68 -39.21 1.99
N ARG A 139 36.34 -38.89 0.74
CA ARG A 139 36.89 -37.75 0.03
C ARG A 139 36.43 -36.51 0.80
N ASN A 140 37.33 -35.92 1.58
CA ASN A 140 37.11 -34.65 2.25
C ASN A 140 37.16 -33.57 1.16
N ASP A 141 36.09 -33.49 0.38
CA ASP A 141 35.94 -32.56 -0.73
C ASP A 141 35.78 -31.16 -0.14
N SER A 142 36.91 -30.50 0.07
CA SER A 142 37.00 -29.09 0.45
C SER A 142 36.15 -28.18 -0.45
N SER A 143 35.85 -28.62 -1.67
CA SER A 143 34.91 -27.99 -2.60
C SER A 143 33.46 -27.96 -2.10
N GLU A 144 32.97 -29.00 -1.41
CA GLU A 144 31.63 -29.02 -0.83
C GLU A 144 31.52 -27.99 0.30
N ILE A 145 32.55 -27.91 1.16
CA ILE A 145 32.63 -26.93 2.25
C ILE A 145 32.60 -25.50 1.68
N VAL A 146 33.42 -25.21 0.66
CA VAL A 146 33.47 -23.88 0.01
C VAL A 146 32.12 -23.52 -0.61
N SER A 147 31.47 -24.46 -1.29
CA SER A 147 30.17 -24.23 -1.92
C SER A 147 29.06 -23.93 -0.91
N PHE A 148 29.09 -24.61 0.25
CA PHE A 148 28.16 -24.38 1.35
C PHE A 148 28.32 -22.97 1.93
N TRP A 149 29.56 -22.54 2.21
CA TRP A 149 29.84 -21.19 2.72
C TRP A 149 29.46 -20.10 1.72
N LEU A 150 29.68 -20.32 0.42
CA LEU A 150 29.26 -19.39 -0.63
C LEU A 150 27.73 -19.25 -0.70
N ALA A 151 26.99 -20.36 -0.68
CA ALA A 151 25.53 -20.35 -0.68
C ALA A 151 24.96 -19.66 0.58
N MET A 152 25.58 -19.88 1.74
CA MET A 152 25.19 -19.23 2.99
C MET A 152 25.49 -17.73 2.96
N THR A 153 26.66 -17.33 2.46
CA THR A 153 27.03 -15.91 2.32
C THR A 153 26.08 -15.19 1.36
N LEU A 154 25.75 -15.81 0.23
CA LEU A 154 24.76 -15.26 -0.71
C LEU A 154 23.39 -15.08 -0.06
N GLN A 155 22.94 -16.06 0.74
CA GLN A 155 21.67 -15.94 1.47
C GLN A 155 21.70 -14.81 2.50
N ILE A 156 22.80 -14.65 3.24
CA ILE A 156 22.98 -13.54 4.18
C ILE A 156 22.94 -12.20 3.44
N ILE A 157 23.61 -12.08 2.30
CA ILE A 157 23.58 -10.86 1.47
C ILE A 157 22.16 -10.55 1.01
N VAL A 158 21.38 -11.55 0.57
CA VAL A 158 19.99 -11.35 0.14
C VAL A 158 19.10 -10.91 1.30
N ILE A 159 19.25 -11.51 2.48
CA ILE A 159 18.52 -11.10 3.69
C ILE A 159 18.91 -9.67 4.07
N LEU A 160 20.20 -9.35 4.05
CA LEU A 160 20.71 -8.02 4.38
C LEU A 160 20.19 -6.95 3.39
N LEU A 161 20.19 -7.24 2.09
CA LEU A 161 19.56 -6.38 1.07
C LEU A 161 18.07 -6.18 1.35
N PHE A 162 17.35 -7.23 1.77
CA PHE A 162 15.94 -7.13 2.10
C PHE A 162 15.72 -6.25 3.34
N VAL A 163 16.50 -6.46 4.40
CA VAL A 163 16.44 -5.65 5.64
C VAL A 163 16.78 -4.19 5.35
N LEU A 164 17.82 -3.93 4.56
CA LEU A 164 18.19 -2.58 4.13
C LEU A 164 17.13 -1.92 3.23
N ALA A 165 16.29 -2.71 2.54
CA ALA A 165 15.19 -2.18 1.75
C ALA A 165 13.95 -1.82 2.59
N ILE A 166 13.79 -2.33 3.83
CA ILE A 166 12.62 -2.06 4.70
C ILE A 166 12.40 -0.56 4.96
N PRO A 167 13.41 0.25 5.33
CA PRO A 167 13.21 1.69 5.58
C PRO A 167 12.73 2.47 4.34
N PHE A 168 13.08 2.00 3.15
CA PHE A 168 12.66 2.61 1.88
C PHE A 168 11.30 2.11 1.41
N TYR A 169 10.88 0.93 1.87
CA TYR A 169 9.62 0.28 1.53
C TYR A 169 8.43 0.90 2.26
N THR A 170 8.54 1.14 3.58
CA THR A 170 7.49 1.76 4.39
C THR A 170 7.88 3.17 4.80
N GLN A 171 7.87 4.11 3.84
CA GLN A 171 7.91 5.53 4.23
C GLN A 171 6.55 5.91 4.81
N ASN A 172 6.53 6.30 6.09
CA ASN A 172 5.33 6.69 6.82
C ASN A 172 4.58 7.89 6.19
N GLN A 173 5.14 8.55 5.16
CA GLN A 173 4.49 9.65 4.44
C GLN A 173 4.04 9.27 3.02
N ASN A 174 4.36 8.06 2.52
CA ASN A 174 3.94 7.65 1.17
C ASN A 174 2.41 7.50 1.04
N TRP A 175 1.69 7.42 2.17
CA TRP A 175 0.23 7.47 2.12
C TRP A 175 -0.28 8.78 1.53
N GLU A 176 0.45 9.91 1.61
CA GLU A 176 0.08 11.20 0.99
C GLU A 176 -0.04 11.10 -0.54
N LYS A 177 0.67 10.15 -1.15
CA LYS A 177 0.68 9.91 -2.60
C LYS A 177 -0.48 9.02 -3.06
N LEU A 178 -1.26 8.43 -2.14
CA LEU A 178 -2.41 7.57 -2.47
C LEU A 178 -3.60 8.40 -2.96
N ILE A 179 -3.50 8.96 -4.17
CA ILE A 179 -4.63 9.66 -4.78
C ILE A 179 -5.63 8.63 -5.30
N LEU A 180 -6.85 8.71 -4.80
CA LEU A 180 -7.98 7.94 -5.26
C LEU A 180 -8.68 8.73 -6.38
N LYS A 181 -8.76 8.18 -7.61
CA LYS A 181 -9.44 8.84 -8.73
C LYS A 181 -10.79 8.20 -8.99
N ASN A 182 -11.84 9.01 -9.10
CA ASN A 182 -13.15 8.56 -9.56
C ASN A 182 -13.30 8.86 -11.06
N PRO A 183 -13.36 7.83 -11.92
CA PRO A 183 -13.40 8.03 -13.37
C PRO A 183 -14.73 8.63 -13.86
N ILE A 184 -15.82 8.50 -13.09
CA ILE A 184 -17.15 8.96 -13.47
C ILE A 184 -17.28 10.46 -13.27
N ILE A 185 -16.99 10.94 -12.05
CA ILE A 185 -17.13 12.37 -11.70
C ILE A 185 -15.84 13.17 -11.92
N LYS A 186 -14.76 12.52 -12.38
CA LYS A 186 -13.42 13.11 -12.58
C LYS A 186 -12.86 13.80 -11.32
N ALA A 187 -13.24 13.32 -10.13
CA ALA A 187 -12.78 13.86 -8.85
C ALA A 187 -11.62 13.04 -8.28
N ASN A 188 -10.73 13.73 -7.56
CA ASN A 188 -9.64 13.12 -6.81
C ASN A 188 -9.99 13.16 -5.32
N SER A 189 -9.83 12.04 -4.62
CA SER A 189 -9.85 11.97 -3.17
C SER A 189 -8.40 11.86 -2.69
N ILE A 190 -7.98 12.88 -1.93
CA ILE A 190 -6.64 13.00 -1.39
C ILE A 190 -6.66 12.33 -0.01
N PRO A 191 -5.68 11.46 0.29
CA PRO A 191 -5.60 10.76 1.57
C PRO A 191 -5.25 11.79 2.66
N MET A 192 -5.79 11.59 3.88
CA MET A 192 -5.65 12.55 4.98
C MET A 192 -5.21 11.82 6.26
N PRO A 193 -4.26 12.36 7.05
CA PRO A 193 -3.70 11.73 8.26
C PRO A 193 -4.76 11.26 9.28
N PRO A 194 -4.44 10.30 10.16
CA PRO A 194 -5.34 9.87 11.23
C PRO A 194 -5.77 11.02 12.15
N ALA A 195 -6.99 10.94 12.67
CA ALA A 195 -7.70 12.04 13.33
C ALA A 195 -7.01 12.56 14.62
N ASN A 196 -6.13 11.75 15.22
CA ASN A 196 -5.69 11.90 16.60
C ASN A 196 -4.78 13.13 16.83
N ASN A 197 -4.12 13.64 15.79
CA ASN A 197 -3.20 14.77 15.90
C ASN A 197 -3.84 16.12 15.54
N TYR A 198 -5.16 16.17 15.31
CA TYR A 198 -5.83 17.38 14.84
C TYR A 198 -6.62 18.14 15.89
N LEU A 199 -6.79 17.58 17.09
CA LEU A 199 -7.48 18.23 18.19
C LEU A 199 -6.43 18.80 19.14
N THR A 200 -6.35 20.12 19.23
CA THR A 200 -5.46 20.80 20.17
C THR A 200 -6.24 21.26 21.39
N GLN A 201 -5.52 21.56 22.48
CA GLN A 201 -6.13 22.14 23.67
C GLN A 201 -6.78 23.51 23.37
N GLU A 202 -6.18 24.29 22.47
CA GLU A 202 -6.73 25.58 22.02
C GLU A 202 -8.09 25.41 21.35
N ASP A 203 -8.28 24.38 20.52
CA ASP A 203 -9.58 24.11 19.90
C ASP A 203 -10.65 23.81 20.96
N LEU A 204 -10.30 23.06 22.00
CA LEU A 204 -11.20 22.74 23.10
C LEU A 204 -11.57 24.00 23.89
N GLU A 205 -10.62 24.91 24.09
CA GLU A 205 -10.86 26.19 24.75
C GLU A 205 -11.75 27.11 23.91
N LEU A 206 -11.50 27.20 22.59
CA LEU A 206 -12.30 27.98 21.65
C LEU A 206 -13.78 27.54 21.65
N PHE A 207 -14.02 26.24 21.72
CA PHE A 207 -15.37 25.66 21.68
C PHE A 207 -15.94 25.34 23.07
N LYS A 208 -15.23 25.64 24.17
CA LYS A 208 -15.64 25.30 25.55
C LYS A 208 -17.06 25.78 25.88
N ASN A 209 -17.41 26.97 25.39
CA ASN A 209 -18.70 27.63 25.61
C ASN A 209 -19.66 27.55 24.41
N ILE A 210 -19.28 26.84 23.34
CA ILE A 210 -20.08 26.67 22.13
C ILE A 210 -20.54 25.21 22.12
N LYS A 211 -21.83 24.95 22.31
CA LYS A 211 -22.40 23.60 22.33
C LYS A 211 -23.61 23.52 21.43
N GLN A 212 -23.80 22.37 20.78
CA GLN A 212 -24.94 22.08 19.91
C GLN A 212 -25.12 23.10 18.76
N LYS A 213 -24.03 23.70 18.27
CA LYS A 213 -24.05 24.67 17.16
C LYS A 213 -23.57 24.04 15.86
N ARG A 214 -24.04 24.59 14.74
CA ARG A 214 -23.56 24.21 13.41
C ARG A 214 -22.36 25.06 13.03
N PHE A 215 -21.26 24.43 12.66
CA PHE A 215 -20.05 25.15 12.27
C PHE A 215 -19.41 24.59 11.00
N LEU A 216 -18.85 25.45 10.17
CA LEU A 216 -18.10 25.05 8.98
C LEU A 216 -16.60 25.09 9.27
N SER A 217 -15.89 24.00 9.00
CA SER A 217 -14.44 23.99 9.09
C SER A 217 -13.81 23.09 8.03
N ALA A 218 -12.48 23.04 8.00
CA ALA A 218 -11.80 21.98 7.28
C ALA A 218 -12.32 20.61 7.74
N PRO A 219 -12.53 19.62 6.83
CA PRO A 219 -13.23 18.38 7.16
C PRO A 219 -12.62 17.62 8.36
N TRP A 220 -11.29 17.41 8.36
CA TRP A 220 -10.58 16.71 9.45
C TRP A 220 -10.77 17.39 10.80
N LYS A 221 -10.63 18.73 10.84
CA LYS A 221 -10.77 19.54 12.04
C LYS A 221 -12.21 19.54 12.56
N GLY A 222 -13.18 19.63 11.65
CA GLY A 222 -14.61 19.64 11.99
C GLY A 222 -15.06 18.34 12.65
N THR A 223 -14.51 17.22 12.20
CA THR A 223 -14.84 15.89 12.76
C THR A 223 -14.36 15.78 14.20
N VAL A 224 -13.10 16.12 14.45
CA VAL A 224 -12.51 15.97 15.79
C VAL A 224 -13.12 16.97 16.77
N ILE A 225 -13.31 18.22 16.36
CA ILE A 225 -13.96 19.25 17.19
C ILE A 225 -15.41 18.87 17.45
N GLY A 226 -16.18 18.50 16.42
CA GLY A 226 -17.59 18.12 16.56
C GLY A 226 -17.79 16.97 17.54
N THR A 227 -16.96 15.93 17.42
CA THR A 227 -16.98 14.77 18.32
C THR A 227 -16.59 15.14 19.75
N ALA A 228 -15.56 15.97 19.93
CA ALA A 228 -15.03 16.32 21.26
C ALA A 228 -15.86 17.38 22.00
N THR A 229 -16.56 18.27 21.28
CA THR A 229 -17.21 19.46 21.86
C THR A 229 -18.74 19.42 21.78
N ASN A 230 -19.31 18.33 21.27
CA ASN A 230 -20.76 18.18 21.06
C ASN A 230 -21.34 19.27 20.16
N ASN A 231 -20.68 19.53 19.03
CA ASN A 231 -21.12 20.45 17.98
C ASN A 231 -21.29 19.73 16.65
N TYR A 232 -22.00 20.36 15.71
CA TYR A 232 -22.40 19.77 14.44
C TYR A 232 -21.59 20.38 13.28
N PRO A 233 -20.48 19.76 12.85
CA PRO A 233 -19.74 20.24 11.69
C PRO A 233 -20.61 20.10 10.43
N VAL A 234 -20.66 21.16 9.62
CA VAL A 234 -21.38 21.20 8.32
C VAL A 234 -20.73 20.26 7.31
N ILE A 235 -19.41 20.09 7.42
CA ILE A 235 -18.63 19.13 6.64
C ILE A 235 -17.77 18.35 7.64
N THR A 236 -17.97 17.05 7.72
CA THR A 236 -17.04 16.16 8.40
C THR A 236 -15.98 15.71 7.40
N LYS A 237 -14.80 15.38 7.92
CA LYS A 237 -13.88 14.45 7.30
C LYS A 237 -14.73 13.29 6.89
N GLY A 238 -14.45 12.78 5.71
CA GLY A 238 -14.80 11.40 5.50
C GLY A 238 -14.38 10.59 6.74
N GLY A 239 -15.12 9.55 7.09
CA GLY A 239 -14.41 8.31 7.43
C GLY A 239 -13.41 7.98 6.31
N THR A 240 -12.94 6.75 6.19
CA THR A 240 -12.17 6.42 4.97
C THR A 240 -12.90 6.85 3.68
N ILE A 241 -14.24 7.07 3.72
CA ILE A 241 -15.06 7.89 2.80
C ILE A 241 -16.19 8.57 3.58
N THR A 242 -16.50 9.85 3.29
CA THR A 242 -17.87 10.39 3.46
C THR A 242 -18.16 11.45 2.42
N MET A 243 -19.37 11.32 1.89
CA MET A 243 -19.97 12.08 0.80
C MET A 243 -20.70 13.28 1.39
N SER A 244 -20.26 14.49 1.06
CA SER A 244 -21.26 15.41 0.51
C SER A 244 -21.49 14.88 -0.90
N SER A 245 -22.59 14.15 -1.13
CA SER A 245 -22.91 13.57 -2.44
C SER A 245 -22.93 14.63 -3.53
N ASP A 246 -23.27 15.85 -3.13
CA ASP A 246 -23.61 16.93 -4.05
C ASP A 246 -22.41 17.87 -4.27
N ASN A 247 -21.55 18.05 -3.25
CA ASN A 247 -20.37 18.91 -3.34
C ASN A 247 -19.30 18.57 -2.29
N PRO A 248 -18.37 17.63 -2.58
CA PRO A 248 -17.31 17.24 -1.66
C PRO A 248 -16.26 18.35 -1.43
N ASP A 249 -16.23 19.38 -2.27
CA ASP A 249 -15.23 20.46 -2.25
C ASP A 249 -15.80 21.79 -1.71
N LEU A 250 -16.95 21.74 -1.02
CA LEU A 250 -17.65 22.93 -0.54
C LEU A 250 -16.76 23.85 0.31
N TYR A 251 -15.85 23.31 1.13
CA TYR A 251 -14.96 24.12 1.96
C TYR A 251 -13.99 24.97 1.12
N ASN A 252 -13.30 24.38 0.14
CA ASN A 252 -12.35 25.11 -0.69
C ASN A 252 -13.07 26.10 -1.60
N GLN A 253 -14.21 25.69 -2.16
CA GLN A 253 -15.07 26.58 -2.92
C GLN A 253 -15.56 27.76 -2.06
N PHE A 254 -15.97 27.50 -0.82
CA PHE A 254 -16.41 28.52 0.12
C PHE A 254 -15.32 29.56 0.33
N LEU A 255 -14.07 29.15 0.57
CA LEU A 255 -12.95 30.09 0.75
C LEU A 255 -12.73 31.00 -0.46
N ASN A 256 -12.94 30.47 -1.66
CA ASN A 256 -12.75 31.16 -2.93
C ASN A 256 -13.96 32.00 -3.37
N PHE A 257 -15.10 31.90 -2.71
CA PHE A 257 -16.29 32.69 -3.05
C PHE A 257 -16.19 34.13 -2.56
N GLU A 258 -16.88 35.03 -3.27
CA GLU A 258 -17.11 36.41 -2.86
C GLU A 258 -17.95 36.47 -1.56
N CYS A 259 -17.82 37.57 -0.81
CA CYS A 259 -18.44 37.73 0.51
C CYS A 259 -19.97 37.58 0.50
N GLU A 260 -20.65 38.07 -0.53
CA GLU A 260 -22.11 37.93 -0.68
C GLU A 260 -22.51 36.45 -0.78
N LYS A 261 -21.79 35.70 -1.62
CA LYS A 261 -22.04 34.27 -1.82
C LYS A 261 -21.68 33.44 -0.58
N LYS A 262 -20.62 33.79 0.14
CA LYS A 262 -20.30 33.22 1.46
C LYS A 262 -21.45 33.41 2.44
N GLY A 263 -21.98 34.63 2.54
CA GLY A 263 -23.14 34.94 3.39
C GLY A 263 -24.40 34.14 3.00
N ARG A 264 -24.68 34.05 1.69
CA ARG A 264 -25.82 33.28 1.19
C ARG A 264 -25.72 31.79 1.55
N ILE A 265 -24.55 31.17 1.34
CA ILE A 265 -24.32 29.77 1.69
C ILE A 265 -24.43 29.54 3.20
N ALA A 266 -23.89 30.45 4.01
CA ALA A 266 -24.00 30.36 5.46
C ALA A 266 -25.48 30.38 5.91
N LYS A 267 -26.30 31.23 5.28
CA LYS A 267 -27.75 31.29 5.55
C LYS A 267 -28.49 30.05 5.05
N GLU A 268 -28.28 29.65 3.80
CA GLU A 268 -28.92 28.46 3.18
C GLU A 268 -28.64 27.17 3.96
N LYS A 269 -27.42 27.02 4.48
CA LYS A 269 -26.98 25.83 5.21
C LYS A 269 -27.16 25.94 6.74
N ASN A 270 -27.71 27.05 7.24
CA ASN A 270 -27.86 27.35 8.66
C ASN A 270 -26.54 27.19 9.45
N ILE A 271 -25.49 27.87 8.98
CA ILE A 271 -24.16 27.88 9.59
C ILE A 271 -24.08 29.02 10.61
N ASP A 272 -23.81 28.71 11.88
CA ASP A 272 -23.69 29.71 12.94
C ASP A 272 -22.24 30.24 13.08
N TYR A 273 -21.27 29.36 12.83
CA TYR A 273 -19.84 29.65 12.98
C TYR A 273 -19.01 29.13 11.81
N ILE A 274 -17.90 29.79 11.49
CA ILE A 274 -16.94 29.34 10.49
C ILE A 274 -15.55 29.31 11.11
N TYR A 275 -14.87 28.17 11.04
CA TYR A 275 -13.51 27.98 11.50
C TYR A 275 -12.60 27.67 10.32
N SER A 276 -11.87 28.68 9.84
CA SER A 276 -11.13 28.61 8.58
C SER A 276 -9.83 29.42 8.61
N ARG A 277 -9.06 29.42 7.52
CA ARG A 277 -8.01 30.42 7.32
C ARG A 277 -8.62 31.83 7.31
N ALA A 278 -7.80 32.83 7.64
CA ALA A 278 -8.25 34.21 7.72
C ALA A 278 -8.85 34.72 6.40
N PHE A 279 -10.01 35.37 6.47
CA PHE A 279 -10.63 36.12 5.38
C PHE A 279 -11.36 37.36 5.92
N SER A 280 -11.65 38.34 5.05
CA SER A 280 -12.33 39.58 5.43
C SER A 280 -13.66 39.72 4.71
N CYS A 281 -14.76 39.75 5.47
CA CYS A 281 -16.12 39.95 4.99
C CYS A 281 -16.98 40.57 6.09
N GLN A 282 -17.83 41.56 5.77
CA GLN A 282 -18.64 42.29 6.76
C GLN A 282 -19.62 41.41 7.56
N ASN A 283 -20.11 40.32 6.98
CA ASN A 283 -21.09 39.43 7.60
C ASN A 283 -20.48 38.39 8.57
N PHE A 284 -19.17 38.46 8.83
CA PHE A 284 -18.44 37.48 9.62
C PHE A 284 -17.59 38.19 10.68
N GLN A 285 -18.03 38.09 11.93
CA GLN A 285 -17.32 38.69 13.07
C GLN A 285 -16.25 37.72 13.56
N GLU A 286 -14.98 38.13 13.48
CA GLU A 286 -13.88 37.38 14.10
C GLU A 286 -14.07 37.33 15.62
N ILE A 287 -14.02 36.12 16.17
CA ILE A 287 -14.13 35.87 17.61
C ILE A 287 -12.74 35.69 18.21
N ASN A 288 -11.95 34.79 17.60
CA ASN A 288 -10.63 34.43 18.11
C ASN A 288 -9.82 33.69 17.03
N LYS A 289 -8.53 33.51 17.27
CA LYS A 289 -7.55 32.91 16.36
C LYS A 289 -6.73 31.83 17.07
N SER A 290 -6.55 30.68 16.42
CA SER A 290 -5.67 29.61 16.87
C SER A 290 -4.22 29.87 16.46
N SER A 291 -3.26 29.30 17.21
CA SER A 291 -1.84 29.29 16.86
C SER A 291 -1.54 28.63 15.51
N GLU A 292 -2.42 27.75 15.02
CA GLU A 292 -2.32 27.14 13.68
C GLU A 292 -2.72 28.09 12.53
N GLY A 293 -3.09 29.34 12.84
CA GLY A 293 -3.49 30.36 11.86
C GLY A 293 -4.94 30.26 11.38
N PHE A 294 -5.75 29.41 12.03
CA PHE A 294 -7.21 29.37 11.83
C PHE A 294 -7.90 30.44 12.67
N VAL A 295 -8.98 31.00 12.14
CA VAL A 295 -9.80 32.03 12.77
C VAL A 295 -11.22 31.51 12.90
N LEU A 296 -11.81 31.71 14.07
CA LEU A 296 -13.21 31.40 14.36
C LEU A 296 -14.05 32.66 14.13
N TYR A 297 -14.97 32.58 13.18
CA TYR A 297 -15.92 33.63 12.82
C TYR A 297 -17.32 33.28 13.31
N LYS A 298 -18.03 34.27 13.82
CA LYS A 298 -19.48 34.24 14.04
C LYS A 298 -20.19 34.81 12.81
N VAL A 299 -21.22 34.12 12.32
CA VAL A 299 -22.05 34.65 11.22
C VAL A 299 -23.02 35.69 11.78
N SER A 300 -22.94 36.93 11.29
CA SER A 300 -23.91 37.98 11.61
C SER A 300 -25.25 37.63 10.97
N LYS A 301 -26.31 37.56 11.78
CA LYS A 301 -27.67 37.26 11.32
C LYS A 301 -28.39 38.50 10.80
#